data_AF-A0A286UU50-F1
#
_entry.id   AF-A0A286UU50-F1
#
_cell.length_a   1.000
_cell.length_b   1.000
_cell.length_c   1.000
_cell.angle_alpha   90.00
_cell.angle_beta   90.00
_cell.angle_gamma   90.00
#
_symmetry.space_group_name_H-M   'P 1'
#
loop_
_entity.id
_entity.type
_entity.pdbx_description
1 polymer ?
#
loop_
_entity_poly.entity_id
_entity_poly.type
_entity_poly.pdbx_seq_one_letter_code
_entity_poly.pdbx_strand_id
1 'polypeptide(L)'
;MHQSVQSLPDGDILIHAGDLTQSGTPEELNDALKWLNSHPHTYKIFIAGNHDKTLADPSIVEKIRETYPSLIYLHDSEATVSIRTRTMNIYGSPYTPRYGSGSFQYPRVHPSQATSSSLWSKIPLQTDILITHGPPSYYLDIKGSGCPALLQALWRIQEGIKELARHAIRKPSRKQAKPCLIQYKR
;
A
#
# COMPACT_ATOMS: atom_id res chain seq x y z
N MET A 1 5.94 7.78 19.93
CA MET A 1 5.92 8.82 18.87
C MET A 1 4.52 9.35 18.57
N HIS A 2 3.48 8.54 18.63
CA HIS A 2 2.15 8.92 18.12
C HIS A 2 1.37 9.90 18.98
N GLN A 3 1.67 9.99 20.28
CA GLN A 3 1.00 10.91 21.22
C GLN A 3 1.33 12.40 20.96
N SER A 4 2.37 12.69 20.18
CA SER A 4 2.73 14.08 19.80
C SER A 4 2.14 14.50 18.45
N VAL A 5 1.40 13.63 17.78
CA VAL A 5 0.72 13.98 16.52
C VAL A 5 -0.51 14.83 16.88
N GLN A 6 -0.54 16.08 16.41
CA GLN A 6 -1.70 16.96 16.52
C GLN A 6 -2.93 16.29 15.89
N SER A 7 -4.15 16.64 16.34
CA SER A 7 -5.41 16.04 15.88
C SER A 7 -5.40 15.76 14.38
N LEU A 8 -5.46 14.47 14.01
CA LEU A 8 -5.50 14.09 12.61
C LEU A 8 -6.77 14.66 11.95
N PRO A 9 -6.69 15.13 10.71
CA PRO A 9 -7.87 15.58 9.98
C PRO A 9 -8.85 14.41 9.79
N ASP A 10 -10.12 14.74 9.60
CA ASP A 10 -11.12 13.76 9.20
C ASP A 10 -10.77 13.17 7.82
N GLY A 11 -11.04 11.88 7.65
CA GLY A 11 -10.79 11.18 6.39
C GLY A 11 -11.33 9.75 6.37
N ASP A 12 -11.47 9.21 5.17
CA ASP A 12 -11.95 7.83 4.96
C ASP A 12 -10.85 6.79 5.24
N ILE A 13 -9.59 7.10 4.92
CA ILE A 13 -8.44 6.20 5.08
C ILE A 13 -7.34 6.89 5.90
N LEU A 14 -6.91 6.22 6.97
CA LEU A 14 -5.67 6.50 7.69
C LEU A 14 -4.60 5.49 7.28
N ILE A 15 -3.42 5.98 6.88
CA ILE A 15 -2.29 5.14 6.47
C ILE A 15 -1.07 5.41 7.37
N HIS A 16 -0.45 4.35 7.90
CA HIS A 16 0.84 4.42 8.60
C HIS A 16 1.92 3.63 7.84
N ALA A 17 2.96 4.32 7.35
CA ALA A 17 3.96 3.76 6.44
C ALA A 17 5.20 3.17 7.15
N GLY A 18 4.97 2.35 8.19
CA GLY A 18 6.05 1.71 8.95
C GLY A 18 6.64 2.58 10.06
N ASP A 19 7.57 1.98 10.82
CA ASP A 19 8.16 2.53 12.05
C ASP A 19 7.09 2.95 13.07
N LEU A 20 6.18 2.01 13.36
CA LEU A 20 5.23 2.14 14.47
C LEU A 20 5.95 2.17 15.82
N THR A 21 7.14 1.59 15.88
CA THR A 21 7.95 1.42 17.09
C THR A 21 9.32 2.08 16.91
N GLN A 22 9.99 2.39 18.01
CA GLN A 22 11.36 2.92 17.98
C GLN A 22 12.37 1.82 18.24
N SER A 23 12.07 0.95 19.19
CA SER A 23 12.94 -0.13 19.66
C SER A 23 12.46 -1.50 19.19
N GLY A 24 11.19 -1.59 18.78
CA GLY A 24 10.55 -2.80 18.32
C GLY A 24 9.99 -3.66 19.45
N THR A 25 9.65 -3.07 20.60
CA THR A 25 9.10 -3.84 21.72
C THR A 25 7.61 -4.15 21.52
N PRO A 26 7.09 -5.24 22.11
CA PRO A 26 5.65 -5.54 22.07
C PRO A 26 4.79 -4.43 22.68
N GLU A 27 5.28 -3.75 23.72
CA GLU A 27 4.57 -2.66 24.39
C GLU A 27 4.45 -1.45 23.47
N GLU A 28 5.55 -1.02 22.83
CA GLU A 28 5.54 0.08 21.85
C GLU A 28 4.57 -0.22 20.71
N LEU A 29 4.60 -1.45 20.19
CA LEU A 29 3.70 -1.86 19.10
C LEU A 29 2.25 -1.81 19.55
N ASN A 30 1.93 -2.34 20.72
CA ASN A 30 0.57 -2.35 21.24
C ASN A 30 0.04 -0.93 21.45
N ASP A 31 0.85 -0.01 21.98
CA ASP A 31 0.45 1.39 22.16
C ASP A 31 0.22 2.10 20.82
N ALA A 32 1.06 1.84 19.81
CA ALA A 32 0.86 2.36 18.46
C ALA A 32 -0.42 1.81 17.81
N LEU A 33 -0.72 0.51 17.97
CA LEU A 33 -1.93 -0.10 17.44
C LEU A 33 -3.20 0.42 18.14
N LYS A 34 -3.15 0.62 19.46
CA LYS A 34 -4.26 1.26 20.20
C LYS A 34 -4.54 2.65 19.68
N TRP A 35 -3.48 3.46 19.50
CA TRP A 35 -3.60 4.79 18.93
C TRP A 35 -4.17 4.73 17.50
N LEU A 36 -3.68 3.84 16.65
CA LEU A 36 -4.19 3.72 15.27
C LEU A 36 -5.68 3.34 15.26
N ASN A 37 -6.07 2.39 16.11
CA ASN A 37 -7.43 1.89 16.22
C ASN A 37 -8.41 2.91 16.81
N SER A 38 -7.95 3.86 17.63
CA SER A 38 -8.82 4.88 18.24
C SER A 38 -9.31 5.94 17.25
N HIS A 39 -8.77 5.99 16.03
CA HIS A 39 -9.15 7.00 15.05
C HIS A 39 -10.47 6.63 14.33
N PRO A 40 -11.30 7.65 13.99
CA PRO A 40 -12.63 7.44 13.41
C PRO A 40 -12.62 7.03 11.93
N HIS A 41 -11.46 7.04 11.28
CA HIS A 41 -11.31 6.70 9.86
C HIS A 41 -11.89 5.30 9.58
N THR A 42 -12.59 5.17 8.45
CA THR A 42 -13.25 3.91 8.05
C THR A 42 -12.23 2.80 7.83
N TYR A 43 -11.15 3.11 7.11
CA TYR A 43 -10.04 2.20 6.87
C TYR A 43 -8.79 2.68 7.60
N LYS A 44 -8.13 1.78 8.33
CA LYS A 44 -6.87 2.05 9.02
C LYS A 44 -5.85 1.02 8.55
N ILE A 45 -4.96 1.45 7.68
CA ILE A 45 -4.00 0.60 6.99
C ILE A 45 -2.60 0.91 7.51
N PHE A 46 -1.81 -0.12 7.76
CA PHE A 46 -0.42 0.06 8.12
C PHE A 46 0.47 -1.02 7.51
N ILE A 47 1.75 -0.66 7.34
CA ILE A 47 2.83 -1.58 7.03
C ILE A 47 3.86 -1.51 8.15
N ALA A 48 4.79 -2.46 8.21
CA ALA A 48 5.94 -2.39 9.09
C ALA A 48 7.05 -1.52 8.48
N GLY A 49 7.95 -1.04 9.33
CA GLY A 49 9.22 -0.42 8.95
C GLY A 49 10.40 -1.12 9.62
N ASN A 50 11.61 -0.57 9.42
CA ASN A 50 12.81 -1.26 9.89
C ASN A 50 12.98 -1.30 11.41
N HIS A 51 12.19 -0.53 12.15
CA HIS A 51 12.16 -0.57 13.62
C HIS A 51 11.14 -1.60 14.18
N ASP A 52 10.19 -2.07 13.38
CA ASP A 52 9.04 -2.88 13.83
C ASP A 52 9.34 -4.38 13.93
N LYS A 53 10.39 -4.74 14.67
CA LYS A 53 10.92 -6.12 14.73
C LYS A 53 9.87 -7.18 15.07
N THR A 54 8.95 -6.86 15.97
CA THR A 54 7.85 -7.75 16.40
C THR A 54 6.91 -8.14 15.26
N LEU A 55 6.71 -7.28 14.26
CA LEU A 55 5.88 -7.58 13.09
C LEU A 55 6.52 -8.58 12.11
N ALA A 56 7.78 -8.97 12.33
CA ALA A 56 8.44 -10.04 11.57
C ALA A 56 8.00 -11.44 12.03
N ASP A 57 7.39 -11.56 13.21
CA ASP A 57 6.83 -12.81 13.72
C ASP A 57 5.36 -12.98 13.26
N PRO A 58 5.05 -14.00 12.44
CA PRO A 58 3.69 -14.24 11.98
C PRO A 58 2.68 -14.46 13.12
N SER A 59 3.09 -15.02 14.25
CA SER A 59 2.19 -15.25 15.39
C SER A 59 1.70 -13.94 16.02
N ILE A 60 2.55 -12.91 16.01
CA ILE A 60 2.17 -11.55 16.43
C ILE A 60 1.17 -10.96 15.44
N VAL A 61 1.37 -11.15 14.14
CA VAL A 61 0.47 -10.65 13.10
C VAL A 61 -0.93 -11.27 13.24
N GLU A 62 -1.05 -12.57 13.46
CA GLU A 62 -2.35 -13.21 13.67
C GLU A 62 -3.03 -12.69 14.94
N LYS A 63 -2.28 -12.54 16.04
CA LYS A 63 -2.80 -11.95 17.28
C LYS A 63 -3.31 -10.51 17.08
N ILE A 64 -2.66 -9.72 16.25
CA ILE A 64 -3.11 -8.35 15.91
C ILE A 64 -4.42 -8.39 15.16
N ARG A 65 -4.59 -9.30 14.19
CA ARG A 65 -5.86 -9.44 13.44
C ARG A 65 -7.02 -9.82 14.35
N GLU A 66 -6.78 -10.70 15.33
CA GLU A 66 -7.77 -11.08 16.32
C GLU A 66 -8.11 -9.92 17.28
N THR A 67 -7.09 -9.19 17.74
CA THR A 67 -7.25 -8.12 18.74
C THR A 67 -7.82 -6.83 18.15
N TYR A 68 -7.41 -6.50 16.92
CA TYR A 68 -7.75 -5.26 16.23
C TYR A 68 -8.30 -5.55 14.81
N PRO A 69 -9.50 -6.17 14.70
CA PRO A 69 -10.05 -6.60 13.41
C PRO A 69 -10.35 -5.44 12.45
N SER A 70 -10.37 -4.20 12.93
CA SER A 70 -10.55 -3.01 12.09
C SER A 70 -9.25 -2.49 11.44
N LEU A 71 -8.09 -2.96 11.92
CA LEU A 71 -6.78 -2.58 11.38
C LEU A 71 -6.38 -3.54 10.25
N ILE A 72 -5.85 -2.97 9.18
CA ILE A 72 -5.41 -3.71 7.99
C ILE A 72 -3.89 -3.64 7.93
N TYR A 73 -3.22 -4.74 8.26
CA TYR A 73 -1.78 -4.88 8.10
C TYR A 73 -1.45 -5.41 6.70
N LEU A 74 -0.58 -4.71 5.97
CA LEU A 74 -0.08 -5.16 4.67
C LEU A 74 1.41 -5.53 4.75
N HIS A 75 1.74 -6.72 4.24
CA HIS A 75 3.11 -7.22 4.14
C HIS A 75 3.28 -7.98 2.83
N ASP A 76 3.76 -7.28 1.80
CA ASP A 76 3.79 -7.77 0.40
C ASP A 76 2.40 -8.26 -0.05
N SER A 77 1.35 -7.56 0.38
CA SER A 77 -0.05 -7.96 0.21
C SER A 77 -0.94 -6.79 -0.19
N GLU A 78 -2.14 -7.11 -0.66
CA GLU A 78 -3.13 -6.15 -1.12
C GLU A 78 -4.34 -6.06 -0.20
N ALA A 79 -4.97 -4.89 -0.18
CA ALA A 79 -6.33 -4.70 0.29
C ALA A 79 -7.12 -3.89 -0.74
N THR A 80 -8.40 -4.22 -0.87
CA THR A 80 -9.35 -3.45 -1.67
C THR A 80 -10.24 -2.66 -0.73
N VAL A 81 -10.32 -1.35 -0.93
CA VAL A 81 -11.18 -0.46 -0.16
C VAL A 81 -12.19 0.23 -1.07
N SER A 82 -13.38 0.49 -0.54
CA SER A 82 -14.45 1.17 -1.28
C SER A 82 -14.82 2.45 -0.57
N ILE A 83 -14.55 3.58 -1.22
CA ILE A 83 -14.95 4.90 -0.73
C ILE A 83 -16.02 5.43 -1.68
N ARG A 84 -17.22 5.64 -1.15
CA ARG A 84 -18.38 6.14 -1.91
C ARG A 84 -18.64 5.23 -3.12
N THR A 85 -18.38 5.70 -4.34
CA THR A 85 -18.57 4.95 -5.59
C THR A 85 -17.27 4.43 -6.20
N ARG A 86 -16.12 4.63 -5.55
CA ARG A 86 -14.80 4.23 -6.07
C ARG A 86 -14.23 3.09 -5.24
N THR A 87 -13.86 2.03 -5.92
CA THR A 87 -13.04 0.94 -5.37
C THR A 87 -11.59 1.19 -5.73
N MET A 88 -10.67 1.01 -4.76
CA MET A 88 -9.24 1.21 -4.94
C MET A 88 -8.47 0.00 -4.42
N ASN A 89 -7.44 -0.40 -5.15
CA ASN A 89 -6.51 -1.44 -4.75
C ASN A 89 -5.28 -0.82 -4.11
N ILE A 90 -4.97 -1.26 -2.90
CA ILE A 90 -3.86 -0.76 -2.10
C ILE A 90 -2.88 -1.90 -1.92
N TYR A 91 -1.63 -1.71 -2.34
CA TYR A 91 -0.53 -2.66 -2.11
C TYR A 91 0.40 -2.10 -1.04
N GLY A 92 0.79 -2.91 -0.07
CA GLY A 92 1.70 -2.51 1.01
C GLY A 92 2.90 -3.44 1.14
N SER A 93 4.09 -2.86 1.25
CA SER A 93 5.34 -3.61 1.50
C SER A 93 6.22 -2.90 2.53
N PRO A 94 6.71 -3.63 3.56
CA PRO A 94 7.55 -3.04 4.60
C PRO A 94 9.02 -2.90 4.18
N TYR A 95 9.40 -3.47 3.02
CA TYR A 95 10.79 -3.66 2.68
C TYR A 95 11.49 -2.35 2.28
N THR A 96 12.71 -2.15 2.78
CA THR A 96 13.57 -1.01 2.44
C THR A 96 15.02 -1.45 2.20
N PRO A 97 15.81 -0.73 1.37
CA PRO A 97 17.24 -1.01 1.25
C PRO A 97 17.95 -0.92 2.62
N ARG A 98 18.95 -1.76 2.86
CA ARG A 98 19.63 -1.85 4.16
C ARG A 98 20.37 -0.56 4.57
N TYR A 99 19.94 0.08 5.67
CA TYR A 99 20.64 1.19 6.36
C TYR A 99 21.24 0.80 7.72
N GLY A 100 21.16 -0.47 8.13
CA GLY A 100 21.73 -0.96 9.36
C GLY A 100 21.37 -2.42 9.60
N SER A 101 21.00 -2.74 10.83
CA SER A 101 20.57 -4.07 11.27
C SER A 101 19.08 -4.13 11.64
N GLY A 102 18.27 -3.26 11.03
CA GLY A 102 16.81 -3.23 11.24
C GLY A 102 16.11 -4.39 10.53
N SER A 103 14.85 -4.61 10.87
CA SER A 103 13.99 -5.61 10.21
C SER A 103 13.56 -5.14 8.82
N PHE A 104 13.02 -6.05 8.01
CA PHE A 104 12.49 -5.72 6.67
C PHE A 104 13.49 -5.02 5.75
N GLN A 105 14.78 -5.28 5.93
CA GLN A 105 15.84 -4.71 5.10
C GLN A 105 16.42 -5.73 4.13
N TYR A 106 16.57 -5.35 2.88
CA TYR A 106 17.20 -6.17 1.83
C TYR A 106 18.51 -5.52 1.34
N PRO A 107 19.43 -6.30 0.71
CA PRO A 107 20.66 -5.77 0.15
C PRO A 107 20.40 -4.62 -0.81
N ARG A 108 21.23 -3.56 -0.74
CA ARG A 108 21.10 -2.42 -1.65
C ARG A 108 21.33 -2.87 -3.08
N VAL A 109 20.43 -2.46 -3.96
CA VAL A 109 20.52 -2.72 -5.40
C VAL A 109 21.19 -1.51 -6.05
N HIS A 110 22.27 -1.75 -6.80
CA HIS A 110 22.90 -0.70 -7.60
C HIS A 110 21.92 -0.24 -8.70
N PRO A 111 21.86 1.06 -9.08
CA PRO A 111 20.94 1.55 -10.10
C PRO A 111 20.96 0.75 -11.42
N SER A 112 22.13 0.26 -11.85
CA SER A 112 22.25 -0.57 -13.06
C SER A 112 21.56 -1.94 -12.99
N GLN A 113 21.18 -2.39 -11.78
CA GLN A 113 20.50 -3.67 -11.54
C GLN A 113 19.05 -3.46 -11.04
N ALA A 114 18.57 -2.22 -11.01
CA ALA A 114 17.27 -1.85 -10.44
C ALA A 114 16.10 -2.61 -11.08
N THR A 115 16.17 -2.89 -12.38
CA THR A 115 15.12 -3.58 -13.16
C THR A 115 15.04 -5.08 -12.86
N SER A 116 16.08 -5.68 -12.27
CA SER A 116 16.13 -7.11 -11.96
C SER A 116 15.62 -7.47 -10.56
N SER A 117 15.11 -6.50 -9.80
CA SER A 117 14.60 -6.75 -8.45
C SER A 117 13.31 -7.57 -8.48
N SER A 118 13.37 -8.82 -8.03
CA SER A 118 12.20 -9.70 -7.85
C SER A 118 11.27 -9.28 -6.72
N LEU A 119 11.72 -8.39 -5.83
CA LEU A 119 10.92 -7.90 -4.72
C LEU A 119 9.74 -7.06 -5.24
N TRP A 120 10.04 -6.07 -6.09
CA TRP A 120 9.06 -5.10 -6.55
C TRP A 120 8.29 -5.53 -7.80
N SER A 121 8.64 -6.68 -8.40
CA SER A 121 7.87 -7.27 -9.50
C SER A 121 6.53 -7.83 -9.03
N LYS A 122 6.38 -8.14 -7.74
CA LYS A 122 5.15 -8.64 -7.12
C LYS A 122 4.01 -7.63 -7.10
N ILE A 123 4.32 -6.32 -7.18
CA ILE A 123 3.30 -5.26 -7.12
C ILE A 123 2.41 -5.37 -8.36
N PRO A 124 1.08 -5.55 -8.21
CA PRO A 124 0.18 -5.64 -9.36
C PRO A 124 0.04 -4.33 -10.13
N LEU A 125 -0.29 -4.44 -11.41
CA LEU A 125 -0.39 -3.25 -12.29
C LEU A 125 -1.64 -2.40 -11.99
N GLN A 126 -2.65 -2.99 -11.34
CA GLN A 126 -3.89 -2.34 -10.95
C GLN A 126 -3.82 -1.66 -9.58
N THR A 127 -2.65 -1.57 -8.95
CA THR A 127 -2.47 -0.88 -7.67
C THR A 127 -2.72 0.63 -7.85
N ASP A 128 -3.74 1.15 -7.16
CA ASP A 128 -4.06 2.58 -7.13
C ASP A 128 -3.20 3.33 -6.10
N ILE A 129 -2.93 2.70 -4.95
CA ILE A 129 -2.13 3.27 -3.86
C ILE A 129 -1.04 2.26 -3.48
N LEU A 130 0.23 2.66 -3.61
CA LEU A 130 1.37 1.89 -3.15
C LEU A 130 1.90 2.47 -1.83
N ILE A 131 1.96 1.64 -0.80
CA ILE A 131 2.48 1.99 0.52
C ILE A 131 3.82 1.27 0.71
N THR A 132 4.90 2.03 0.86
CA THR A 132 6.24 1.52 1.14
C THR A 132 6.86 2.26 2.30
N HIS A 133 7.68 1.57 3.08
CA HIS A 133 8.35 2.17 4.22
C HIS A 133 9.45 3.16 3.77
N GLY A 134 10.29 2.74 2.83
CA GLY A 134 11.31 3.60 2.22
C GLY A 134 10.81 4.32 0.96
N PRO A 135 11.35 5.51 0.64
CA PRO A 135 11.00 6.22 -0.59
C PRO A 135 11.68 5.59 -1.83
N PRO A 136 11.11 5.76 -3.03
CA PRO A 136 11.84 5.55 -4.28
C PRO A 136 12.94 6.61 -4.44
N SER A 137 13.97 6.32 -5.23
CA SER A 137 15.02 7.32 -5.52
C SER A 137 14.45 8.58 -6.16
N TYR A 138 15.00 9.74 -5.77
CA TYR A 138 14.67 11.09 -6.26
C TYR A 138 13.30 11.67 -5.85
N TYR A 139 12.49 10.95 -5.06
CA TYR A 139 11.23 11.48 -4.54
C TYR A 139 11.24 11.48 -3.02
N LEU A 140 11.37 12.67 -2.43
CA LEU A 140 11.43 12.88 -0.98
C LEU A 140 12.53 12.05 -0.30
N ASP A 141 13.56 11.65 -1.04
CA ASP A 141 14.66 10.85 -0.53
C ASP A 141 15.76 11.74 0.04
N ILE A 142 15.90 11.68 1.36
CA ILE A 142 16.90 12.49 2.06
C ILE A 142 18.28 11.91 1.79
N LYS A 143 19.18 12.72 1.21
CA LYS A 143 20.59 12.37 0.95
C LYS A 143 20.75 11.12 0.07
N GLY A 144 19.89 10.96 -0.94
CA GLY A 144 19.94 9.83 -1.87
C GLY A 144 19.56 8.51 -1.20
N SER A 145 18.70 8.58 -0.18
CA SER A 145 18.32 7.39 0.57
C SER A 145 17.39 6.44 -0.19
N GLY A 146 16.81 6.91 -1.30
CA GLY A 146 15.72 6.25 -1.98
C GLY A 146 16.16 5.01 -2.76
N CYS A 147 15.19 4.15 -3.05
CA CYS A 147 15.41 2.89 -3.73
C CYS A 147 15.29 3.01 -5.26
N PRO A 148 16.36 2.69 -6.04
CA PRO A 148 16.29 2.71 -7.50
C PRO A 148 15.34 1.65 -8.06
N ALA A 149 15.28 0.48 -7.43
CA ALA A 149 14.41 -0.61 -7.85
C ALA A 149 12.92 -0.29 -7.63
N LEU A 150 12.60 0.41 -6.53
CA LEU A 150 11.25 0.89 -6.26
C LEU A 150 10.83 1.97 -7.27
N LEU A 151 11.76 2.86 -7.67
CA LEU A 151 11.51 3.82 -8.74
C LEU A 151 11.14 3.13 -10.06
N GLN A 152 11.86 2.06 -10.44
CA GLN A 152 11.52 1.28 -11.64
C GLN A 152 10.13 0.64 -11.53
N ALA A 153 9.77 0.14 -10.35
CA ALA A 153 8.44 -0.43 -10.13
C ALA A 153 7.32 0.61 -10.26
N LEU A 154 7.54 1.83 -9.76
CA LEU A 154 6.58 2.93 -9.92
C LEU A 154 6.34 3.26 -11.39
N TRP A 155 7.39 3.35 -12.21
CA TRP A 155 7.24 3.59 -13.65
C TRP A 155 6.46 2.46 -14.33
N ARG A 156 6.77 1.19 -14.00
CA ARG A 156 6.04 0.03 -14.51
C ARG A 156 4.53 0.10 -14.19
N ILE A 157 4.17 0.43 -12.96
CA ILE A 157 2.76 0.53 -12.53
C ILE A 157 2.07 1.69 -13.26
N GLN A 158 2.71 2.86 -13.35
CA GLN A 158 2.15 4.01 -14.06
C GLN A 158 1.87 3.71 -15.54
N GLU A 159 2.78 3.03 -16.24
CA GLU A 159 2.55 2.62 -17.63
C GLU A 159 1.43 1.57 -17.72
N GLY A 160 1.35 0.63 -16.78
CA GLY A 160 0.24 -0.33 -16.68
C GLY A 160 -1.13 0.33 -16.54
N ILE A 161 -1.25 1.34 -15.67
CA ILE A 161 -2.49 2.11 -15.48
C ILE A 161 -2.87 2.84 -16.78
N LYS A 162 -1.90 3.45 -17.48
CA LYS A 162 -2.14 4.13 -18.75
C LYS A 162 -2.64 3.15 -19.82
N GLU A 163 -2.06 1.95 -19.91
CA GLU A 163 -2.50 0.92 -20.83
C GLU A 163 -3.90 0.40 -20.51
N LEU A 164 -4.21 0.14 -19.24
CA LEU A 164 -5.56 -0.26 -18.81
C LEU A 164 -6.60 0.80 -19.17
N ALA A 165 -6.29 2.08 -18.94
CA ALA A 165 -7.16 3.19 -19.32
C ALA A 165 -7.39 3.25 -20.84
N ARG A 166 -6.35 3.07 -21.66
CA ARG A 166 -6.47 3.01 -23.13
C ARG A 166 -7.37 1.86 -23.58
N HIS A 167 -7.25 0.68 -22.97
CA HIS A 167 -8.09 -0.48 -23.30
C HIS A 167 -9.54 -0.32 -22.84
N ALA A 168 -9.78 0.34 -21.70
CA ALA A 168 -11.13 0.66 -21.22
C ALA A 168 -11.84 1.63 -22.19
N ILE A 169 -11.13 2.64 -22.71
CA ILE A 169 -11.66 3.59 -23.69
C ILE A 169 -11.90 2.92 -25.07
N ARG A 170 -11.07 1.95 -25.44
CA ARG A 170 -11.19 1.21 -26.71
C ARG A 170 -12.29 0.14 -26.76
N LYS A 171 -13.09 -0.06 -25.71
CA LYS A 171 -14.30 -0.90 -25.77
C LYS A 171 -15.54 -0.03 -26.03
N PRO A 172 -15.89 0.32 -27.29
CA PRO A 172 -17.24 0.78 -27.59
C PRO A 172 -18.18 -0.43 -27.55
N SER A 173 -19.29 -0.28 -26.83
CA SER A 173 -20.41 -1.21 -26.86
C SER A 173 -20.99 -1.29 -28.29
N ARG A 174 -20.64 -2.36 -29.03
CA ARG A 174 -21.42 -2.77 -30.19
C ARG A 174 -22.58 -3.65 -29.74
N LYS A 175 -23.73 -2.98 -29.64
CA LYS A 175 -25.10 -3.48 -29.51
C LYS A 175 -25.33 -4.83 -30.22
N GLN A 176 -26.00 -5.77 -29.56
CA GLN A 176 -27.08 -6.52 -30.21
C GLN A 176 -28.37 -5.77 -29.94
N ALA A 177 -28.75 -4.90 -30.87
CA ALA A 177 -30.11 -4.43 -30.98
C ALA A 177 -30.96 -5.59 -31.53
N LYS A 178 -31.94 -6.05 -30.75
CA LYS A 178 -33.07 -6.80 -31.31
C LYS A 178 -34.13 -5.79 -31.76
N PRO A 179 -34.62 -5.84 -33.00
CA PRO A 179 -35.74 -5.01 -33.41
C PRO A 179 -37.00 -5.57 -32.77
N CYS A 180 -37.53 -4.89 -31.76
CA CYS A 180 -38.89 -5.16 -31.30
C CYS A 180 -39.84 -4.29 -32.13
N LEU A 181 -40.53 -4.91 -33.09
CA LEU A 181 -41.70 -4.34 -33.74
C LEU A 181 -42.76 -4.07 -32.68
N ILE A 182 -43.16 -2.81 -32.51
CA ILE A 182 -44.46 -2.48 -31.91
C ILE A 182 -45.24 -1.75 -33.00
N GLN A 183 -46.23 -2.45 -33.55
CA GLN A 183 -47.28 -1.88 -34.40
C GLN A 183 -48.22 -1.07 -33.51
N TYR A 184 -48.47 0.20 -33.88
CA TYR A 184 -49.65 0.93 -33.41
C TYR A 184 -50.72 0.83 -34.51
N LYS A 185 -51.83 0.14 -34.22
CA LYS A 185 -53.07 0.20 -35.02
C LYS A 185 -53.89 1.38 -34.52
N ARG A 186 -54.21 2.28 -35.46
CA ARG A 186 -55.19 3.40 -35.49
C ARG A 186 -55.59 4.04 -34.17
#